data_AF-A0A2A4HN89-F1
#
_entry.id   AF-A0A2A4HN89-F1
#
_cell.length_a   1.000
_cell.length_b   1.000
_cell.length_c   1.000
_cell.angle_alpha   90.00
_cell.angle_beta   90.00
_cell.angle_gamma   90.00
#
_symmetry.space_group_name_H-M   'P 1'
#
loop_
_entity.id
_entity.type
_entity.pdbx_description
1 polymer ?
#
loop_
_entity_poly.entity_id
_entity_poly.type
_entity_poly.pdbx_seq_one_letter_code
_entity_poly.pdbx_strand_id
1 'polypeptide(L)'
;MPDNASIYVFYDAVCPICRNDRARFERWAGKRAGDVQWCDATEHQQVLREKGVALEAALRSLHIEKEDGHIIEGIEAYQLLMMRIPVLRPVAWLIGLPGIKRALRWYYDRWVQRRLKREGRWSD
;
A
#
# COMPACT_ATOMS: atom_id res chain seq x y z
N MET A 1 -18.22 11.43 3.60
CA MET A 1 -17.35 10.38 4.20
C MET A 1 -16.70 11.01 5.41
N PRO A 2 -16.38 10.29 6.51
CA PRO A 2 -15.93 10.98 7.72
C PRO A 2 -14.58 11.69 7.45
N ASP A 3 -14.58 13.00 7.64
CA ASP A 3 -13.62 14.00 7.17
C ASP A 3 -12.31 14.10 7.99
N ASN A 4 -11.75 13.00 8.50
CA ASN A 4 -10.54 13.04 9.33
C ASN A 4 -9.41 12.07 8.92
N ALA A 5 -9.59 11.27 7.87
CA ALA A 5 -8.53 10.40 7.38
C ALA A 5 -7.72 11.09 6.28
N SER A 6 -6.42 11.26 6.51
CA SER A 6 -5.52 11.84 5.51
C SER A 6 -5.14 10.89 4.38
N ILE A 7 -5.31 9.57 4.55
CA ILE A 7 -5.15 8.58 3.48
C ILE A 7 -6.13 7.43 3.63
N TYR A 8 -6.52 6.84 2.50
CA TYR A 8 -7.25 5.57 2.44
C TYR A 8 -6.32 4.48 1.95
N VAL A 9 -6.27 3.36 2.66
CA VAL A 9 -5.38 2.22 2.38
C VAL A 9 -6.24 1.04 1.99
N PHE A 10 -6.18 0.69 0.71
CA PHE A 10 -6.83 -0.50 0.17
C PHE A 10 -5.90 -1.70 0.32
N TYR A 11 -6.38 -2.70 1.05
CA TYR A 11 -5.63 -3.92 1.35
C TYR A 11 -6.53 -5.16 1.30
N ASP A 12 -5.92 -6.33 1.18
CA ASP A 12 -6.63 -7.61 1.25
C ASP A 12 -6.84 -8.00 2.73
N ALA A 13 -8.09 -7.97 3.20
CA ALA A 13 -8.43 -8.33 4.57
C ALA A 13 -8.34 -9.83 4.86
N VAL A 14 -8.37 -10.68 3.83
CA VAL A 14 -8.26 -12.14 3.95
C VAL A 14 -6.78 -12.56 4.04
N CYS A 15 -5.89 -11.86 3.33
CA CYS A 15 -4.46 -12.16 3.32
C CYS A 15 -3.81 -11.99 4.71
N PRO A 16 -3.21 -13.04 5.29
CA PRO A 16 -2.60 -12.98 6.62
C PRO A 16 -1.40 -12.05 6.69
N ILE A 17 -0.66 -11.89 5.58
CA ILE A 17 0.47 -10.95 5.49
C ILE A 17 -0.05 -9.51 5.58
N CYS A 18 -1.06 -9.17 4.78
CA CYS A 18 -1.66 -7.83 4.76
C CYS A 18 -2.27 -7.46 6.11
N ARG A 19 -2.94 -8.41 6.79
CA ARG A 19 -3.44 -8.17 8.16
C ARG A 19 -2.31 -7.93 9.17
N ASN A 20 -1.22 -8.69 9.06
CA ASN A 20 -0.08 -8.52 9.97
C ASN A 20 0.62 -7.18 9.74
N ASP A 21 0.75 -6.74 8.49
CA ASP A 21 1.29 -5.42 8.13
C ASP A 21 0.42 -4.29 8.71
N ARG A 22 -0.90 -4.39 8.58
CA ARG A 22 -1.86 -3.48 9.23
C ARG A 22 -1.66 -3.44 10.75
N ALA A 23 -1.64 -4.61 11.41
CA ALA A 23 -1.50 -4.69 12.86
C ALA A 23 -0.16 -4.11 13.34
N ARG A 24 0.94 -4.35 12.61
CA ARG A 24 2.25 -3.74 12.89
C ARG A 24 2.21 -2.23 12.70
N PHE A 25 1.56 -1.75 11.64
CA PHE A 25 1.38 -0.33 11.41
C PHE A 25 0.62 0.32 12.56
N GLU A 26 -0.56 -0.18 12.92
CA GLU A 26 -1.39 0.37 14.01
C GLU A 26 -0.62 0.40 15.33
N ARG A 27 0.16 -0.65 15.62
CA ARG A 27 1.01 -0.73 16.82
C ARG A 27 2.12 0.33 16.85
N TRP A 28 2.68 0.68 15.70
CA TRP A 28 3.81 1.62 15.62
C TRP A 28 3.40 3.06 15.31
N ALA A 29 2.25 3.28 14.68
CA ALA A 29 1.77 4.60 14.28
C ALA A 29 1.32 5.45 15.48
N GLY A 30 0.90 4.82 16.58
CA GLY A 30 0.47 5.51 17.80
C GLY A 30 -0.66 6.50 17.50
N LYS A 31 -0.49 7.78 17.87
CA LYS A 31 -1.49 8.84 17.63
C LYS A 31 -1.81 9.08 16.15
N ARG A 32 -0.92 8.70 15.22
CA ARG A 32 -1.10 8.86 13.76
C ARG A 32 -1.86 7.71 13.11
N ALA A 33 -2.26 6.70 13.88
CA ALA A 33 -3.10 5.63 13.36
C ALA A 33 -4.48 6.16 12.92
N GLY A 34 -4.98 7.22 13.56
CA GLY A 34 -6.25 7.86 13.20
C GLY A 34 -6.24 8.59 11.85
N ASP A 35 -5.05 8.91 11.31
CA ASP A 35 -4.90 9.60 10.03
C ASP A 35 -5.00 8.64 8.83
N VAL A 36 -5.23 7.34 9.09
CA VAL A 36 -5.22 6.26 8.10
C VAL A 36 -6.50 5.47 8.17
N GLN A 37 -7.26 5.48 7.09
CA GLN A 37 -8.46 4.65 6.94
C GLN A 37 -8.10 3.36 6.19
N TRP A 38 -8.33 2.21 6.82
CA TRP A 38 -8.13 0.91 6.19
C TRP A 38 -9.43 0.46 5.49
N CYS A 39 -9.33 0.13 4.22
CA CYS A 39 -10.43 -0.27 3.35
C CYS A 39 -10.16 -1.67 2.77
N ASP A 40 -11.09 -2.62 2.94
CA ASP A 40 -10.98 -3.91 2.26
C ASP A 40 -11.15 -3.71 0.75
N ALA A 41 -10.13 -4.12 -0.02
CA ALA A 41 -10.15 -4.03 -1.47
C ALA A 41 -11.33 -4.76 -2.11
N THR A 42 -11.81 -5.85 -1.49
CA THR A 42 -12.92 -6.66 -1.99
C THR A 42 -14.25 -5.93 -1.85
N GLU A 43 -14.48 -5.30 -0.70
CA GLU A 43 -15.68 -4.51 -0.42
C GLU A 43 -15.69 -3.20 -1.22
N HIS A 44 -14.52 -2.60 -1.43
CA HIS A 44 -14.35 -1.34 -2.15
C HIS A 44 -13.94 -1.51 -3.61
N GLN A 45 -14.24 -2.65 -4.23
CA GLN A 45 -13.84 -2.94 -5.61
C GLN A 45 -14.39 -1.92 -6.63
N GLN A 46 -15.56 -1.32 -6.37
CA GLN A 46 -16.16 -0.34 -7.27
C GLN A 46 -15.40 0.98 -7.24
N VAL A 47 -15.01 1.44 -6.04
CA VAL A 47 -14.18 2.64 -5.84
C VAL A 47 -12.82 2.47 -6.51
N LEU A 48 -12.21 1.29 -6.39
CA LEU A 48 -10.95 0.97 -7.06
C LEU A 48 -11.10 1.02 -8.59
N ARG A 49 -12.17 0.43 -9.13
CA ARG A 49 -12.45 0.45 -10.58
C ARG A 49 -12.68 1.86 -11.11
N GLU A 50 -13.43 2.71 -10.40
CA GLU A 50 -13.65 4.11 -10.75
C GLU A 50 -12.33 4.90 -10.82
N LYS A 51 -11.34 4.50 -10.02
CA LYS A 51 -10.00 5.08 -10.00
C LYS A 51 -9.01 4.36 -10.92
N GLY A 52 -9.50 3.44 -11.77
CA GLY A 52 -8.69 2.72 -12.77
C GLY A 52 -7.86 1.56 -12.22
N VAL A 53 -8.13 1.12 -10.98
CA VAL A 53 -7.43 0.00 -10.35
C VAL A 53 -8.28 -1.27 -10.45
N ALA A 54 -7.76 -2.29 -11.13
CA ALA A 54 -8.39 -3.61 -11.13
C ALA A 54 -8.31 -4.24 -9.73
N LEU A 55 -9.39 -4.90 -9.29
CA LEU A 55 -9.42 -5.60 -7.99
C LEU A 55 -8.24 -6.57 -7.84
N GLU A 56 -7.89 -7.26 -8.91
CA GLU A 56 -6.75 -8.18 -8.93
C GLU A 56 -5.43 -7.48 -8.64
N ALA A 57 -5.24 -6.24 -9.10
CA ALA A 57 -4.05 -5.44 -8.78
C ALA A 57 -4.06 -5.03 -7.30
N ALA A 58 -5.20 -4.58 -6.79
CA ALA A 58 -5.39 -4.21 -5.38
C ALA A 58 -5.16 -5.38 -4.40
N LEU A 59 -5.46 -6.61 -4.82
CA LEU A 59 -5.17 -7.82 -4.04
C LEU A 59 -3.70 -8.25 -4.11
N ARG A 60 -2.92 -7.75 -5.08
CA ARG A 60 -1.50 -8.12 -5.24
C ARG A 60 -0.56 -7.16 -4.53
N SER A 61 -0.94 -5.89 -4.45
CA SER A 61 -0.13 -4.84 -3.84
C SER A 61 -1.00 -3.90 -3.03
N LEU A 62 -0.41 -3.31 -2.00
CA LEU A 62 -1.04 -2.26 -1.21
C LEU A 62 -1.29 -1.03 -2.10
N HIS A 63 -2.52 -0.53 -2.08
CA HIS A 63 -2.88 0.71 -2.78
C HIS A 63 -3.27 1.77 -1.75
N ILE A 64 -2.79 2.99 -1.93
CA ILE A 64 -3.11 4.12 -1.06
C ILE A 64 -3.63 5.26 -1.89
N GLU A 65 -4.82 5.74 -1.53
CA GLU A 65 -5.35 6.99 -2.00
C GLU A 65 -4.97 8.12 -1.04
N LYS A 66 -4.42 9.19 -1.63
CA LYS A 66 -4.11 10.46 -0.95
C LYS A 66 -5.32 11.40 -0.94
N GLU A 67 -5.26 12.46 -0.12
CA GLU A 67 -6.28 13.51 -0.05
C GLU A 67 -6.56 14.19 -1.40
N ASP A 68 -5.57 14.23 -2.30
CA ASP A 68 -5.70 14.75 -3.66
C ASP A 68 -6.41 13.79 -4.64
N GLY A 69 -6.87 12.63 -4.16
CA GLY A 69 -7.53 11.59 -4.94
C GLY A 69 -6.57 10.72 -5.76
N HIS A 70 -5.26 10.95 -5.69
CA HIS A 70 -4.28 10.17 -6.42
C HIS A 70 -3.96 8.85 -5.70
N ILE A 71 -4.09 7.74 -6.43
CA ILE A 71 -3.69 6.42 -5.96
C ILE A 71 -2.20 6.18 -6.22
N ILE A 72 -1.49 5.75 -5.20
CA ILE A 72 -0.14 5.18 -5.30
C ILE A 72 -0.16 3.71 -4.88
N GLU A 73 0.78 2.93 -5.41
CA GLU A 73 0.89 1.50 -5.12
C GLU A 73 2.33 1.06 -4.84
N GLY A 74 2.50 -0.19 -4.42
CA GLY A 74 3.81 -0.82 -4.26
C GLY A 74 4.72 -0.07 -3.30
N ILE A 75 6.00 0.07 -3.67
CA ILE A 75 7.02 0.65 -2.78
C ILE A 75 6.70 2.09 -2.35
N GLU A 76 6.00 2.87 -3.19
CA GLU A 76 5.61 4.24 -2.84
C GLU A 76 4.52 4.26 -1.78
N ALA A 77 3.55 3.35 -1.89
CA ALA A 77 2.52 3.17 -0.87
C ALA A 77 3.14 2.75 0.48
N TYR A 78 4.07 1.78 0.48
CA TYR A 78 4.80 1.39 1.69
C TYR A 78 5.64 2.53 2.26
N GLN A 79 6.36 3.27 1.41
CA GLN A 79 7.14 4.43 1.84
C GLN A 79 6.26 5.47 2.53
N LEU A 80 5.07 5.74 1.97
CA LEU A 80 4.12 6.69 2.52
C LEU A 80 3.57 6.25 3.89
N LEU A 81 3.31 4.95 4.11
CA LEU A 81 2.97 4.42 5.43
C LEU A 81 4.14 4.54 6.41
N MET A 82 5.35 4.15 6.00
CA MET A 82 6.52 4.21 6.88
C MET A 82 6.86 5.64 7.30
N MET A 83 6.66 6.64 6.44
CA MET A 83 6.81 8.07 6.79
C MET A 83 5.86 8.53 7.90
N ARG A 84 4.69 7.88 8.03
CA ARG A 84 3.74 8.20 9.11
C ARG A 84 4.16 7.63 10.45
N ILE A 85 4.92 6.53 10.48
CA ILE A 85 5.44 5.91 11.70
C ILE A 85 6.74 6.62 12.13
N PRO A 86 6.78 7.34 13.27
CA PRO A 86 7.96 8.12 13.67
C PRO A 86 9.26 7.34 13.70
N VAL A 87 9.21 6.09 14.19
CA VAL A 87 10.37 5.19 14.30
C VAL A 87 10.88 4.72 12.94
N LEU A 88 10.02 4.65 11.92
CA LEU A 88 10.39 4.21 10.56
C LEU A 88 10.70 5.36 9.61
N ARG A 89 10.52 6.62 10.02
CA ARG A 89 10.88 7.81 9.21
C ARG A 89 12.29 7.76 8.61
N PRO A 90 13.37 7.40 9.34
CA PRO A 90 14.70 7.34 8.72
C PRO A 90 14.79 6.28 7.61
N VAL A 91 14.11 5.14 7.79
CA VAL A 91 14.03 4.07 6.78
C VAL A 91 13.25 4.55 5.56
N ALA A 92 12.11 5.19 5.78
CA ALA A 92 11.28 5.73 4.70
C ALA A 92 11.97 6.84 3.90
N TRP A 93 12.79 7.65 4.58
CA TRP A 93 13.62 8.66 3.93
C TRP A 93 14.72 8.02 3.08
N LEU A 94 15.39 6.98 3.59
CA LEU A 94 16.40 6.21 2.85
C LEU A 94 15.80 5.53 1.60
N ILE A 95 14.62 4.94 1.71
CA ILE A 95 13.86 4.36 0.59
C ILE A 95 13.51 5.44 -0.46
N GLY A 96 13.31 6.68 -0.03
CA GLY A 96 12.98 7.81 -0.90
C GLY A 96 14.13 8.38 -1.71
N LEU A 97 15.38 8.01 -1.41
CA LEU A 97 16.53 8.51 -2.15
C LEU A 97 16.45 8.05 -3.61
N PRO A 98 16.68 8.92 -4.62
CA PRO A 98 16.39 8.64 -6.02
C PRO A 98 17.10 7.40 -6.58
N GLY A 99 18.30 7.08 -6.09
CA GLY A 99 19.01 5.85 -6.45
C GLY A 99 18.38 4.60 -5.84
N ILE A 100 18.08 4.64 -4.53
CA ILE A 100 17.52 3.52 -3.78
C ILE A 100 16.08 3.24 -4.21
N LYS A 101 15.27 4.27 -4.38
CA LYS A 101 13.89 4.18 -4.85
C LYS A 101 13.79 3.46 -6.19
N ARG A 102 14.67 3.79 -7.14
CA ARG A 102 14.72 3.14 -8.46
C ARG A 102 15.12 1.67 -8.35
N ALA A 103 16.13 1.36 -7.53
CA ALA A 103 16.55 -0.03 -7.30
C ALA A 103 15.46 -0.86 -6.62
N LEU A 104 14.80 -0.31 -5.60
CA LEU A 104 13.71 -0.98 -4.87
C LEU A 104 12.47 -1.15 -5.72
N ARG A 105 12.06 -0.16 -6.52
CA ARG A 105 10.95 -0.31 -7.49
C ARG A 105 11.25 -1.46 -8.45
N TRP A 106 12.43 -1.45 -9.06
CA TRP A 106 12.84 -2.52 -9.98
C TRP A 106 12.86 -3.90 -9.28
N TYR A 107 13.38 -3.98 -8.07
CA TYR A 107 13.39 -5.22 -7.29
C TYR A 107 11.98 -5.70 -6.93
N TYR A 108 11.13 -4.78 -6.46
CA TYR A 108 9.75 -5.05 -6.07
C TYR A 108 8.93 -5.52 -7.27
N ASP A 109 8.98 -4.82 -8.40
CA ASP A 109 8.28 -5.19 -9.62
C ASP A 109 8.72 -6.58 -10.09
N ARG A 110 10.01 -6.88 -10.05
CA ARG A 110 10.57 -8.18 -10.44
C ARG A 110 10.18 -9.30 -9.46
N TRP A 111 10.09 -8.99 -8.17
CA TRP A 111 9.62 -9.94 -7.15
C TRP A 111 8.12 -10.22 -7.28
N VAL A 112 7.31 -9.18 -7.44
CA VAL A 112 5.86 -9.28 -7.68
C VAL A 112 5.62 -10.06 -8.96
N GLN A 113 6.30 -9.73 -10.07
CA GLN A 113 6.26 -10.51 -11.31
C GLN A 113 6.57 -11.99 -11.08
N ARG A 114 7.65 -12.31 -10.36
CA ARG A 114 8.03 -13.69 -10.05
C ARG A 114 7.02 -14.40 -9.17
N ARG A 115 6.40 -13.69 -8.22
CA ARG A 115 5.36 -14.22 -7.34
C ARG A 115 4.10 -14.52 -8.13
N LEU A 116 3.64 -13.57 -8.94
CA LEU A 116 2.43 -13.69 -9.76
C LEU A 116 2.56 -14.75 -10.85
N LYS A 117 3.75 -14.89 -11.46
CA LYS A 117 4.04 -16.00 -12.37
C LYS A 117 3.97 -17.35 -11.66
N ARG A 118 4.46 -17.43 -10.41
CA ARG A 118 4.33 -18.65 -9.58
C ARG A 118 2.89 -18.95 -9.17
N GLU A 119 2.09 -17.91 -8.94
CA GLU A 119 0.68 -18.02 -8.56
C GLU A 119 -0.27 -18.19 -9.77
N GLY A 120 0.25 -18.19 -11.01
CA GLY A 120 -0.57 -18.32 -12.23
C GLY A 120 -1.47 -17.12 -12.54
N ARG A 121 -1.22 -15.97 -11.88
CA ARG A 121 -2.04 -14.75 -11.98
C ARG A 121 -1.41 -13.71 -12.92
N TRP A 122 -0.32 -14.05 -13.61
CA TRP A 122 0.31 -13.17 -14.58
C TRP A 122 -0.37 -13.34 -15.93
N SER A 123 -1.25 -12.41 -16.31
CA SER A 123 -1.76 -12.30 -17.67
C SER A 123 -0.77 -11.49 -18.49
N ASP A 124 -0.33 -12.03 -19.63
CA ASP A 124 0.51 -11.37 -20.65
C ASP A 124 -0.16 -10.10 -21.21
#